data_AF-A0A3E0HM55-F1
#
_entry.id   AF-A0A3E0HM55-F1
#
_cell.length_a   1.000
_cell.length_b   1.000
_cell.length_c   1.000
_cell.angle_alpha   90.00
_cell.angle_beta   90.00
_cell.angle_gamma   90.00
#
_symmetry.space_group_name_H-M   'P 1'
#
loop_
_entity.id
_entity.type
_entity.pdbx_description
1 polymer ?
#
loop_
_entity_poly.entity_id
_entity_poly.type
_entity_poly.pdbx_seq_one_letter_code
_entity_poly.pdbx_strand_id
1 'polypeptide(L)' 'MTAITDAQWERALVIIGQVAQKQGFGTTPQRLNDSPGDHDEAFHSVGDDGRITLGTAKHTVLGLDVGCHLTAAAKARGHL' A
#
# COMPACT_ATOMS: atom_id res chain seq x y z
N MET A 1 -5.17 12.52 15.79
CA MET A 1 -4.12 11.68 15.18
C MET A 1 -3.04 12.62 14.68
N THR A 2 -1.80 12.40 15.10
CA THR A 2 -0.65 13.23 14.66
C THR A 2 -0.06 12.62 13.40
N ALA A 3 0.31 13.46 12.43
CA ALA A 3 0.98 13.00 11.21
C ALA A 3 2.31 12.30 11.52
N ILE A 4 2.70 11.34 10.67
CA ILE A 4 4.01 10.70 10.74
C ILE A 4 5.08 11.75 10.41
N THR A 5 6.14 11.82 11.23
CA THR A 5 7.25 12.76 11.02
C THR A 5 8.31 12.19 10.09
N ASP A 6 9.17 13.04 9.52
CA ASP A 6 10.29 12.62 8.67
C ASP A 6 11.17 11.55 9.33
N ALA A 7 11.47 11.71 10.62
CA ALA A 7 12.27 10.76 11.39
C ALA A 7 11.58 9.39 11.59
N GLN A 8 10.25 9.35 11.46
CA GLN A 8 9.46 8.13 11.59
C GLN A 8 9.17 7.48 10.23
N TRP A 9 9.35 8.22 9.13
CA TRP A 9 8.85 7.82 7.81
C TRP A 9 9.42 6.48 7.33
N GLU A 10 10.75 6.34 7.29
CA GLU A 10 11.41 5.11 6.88
C GLU A 10 11.01 3.91 7.75
N ARG A 11 10.83 4.13 9.05
CA ARG A 11 10.34 3.08 9.97
C ARG A 11 8.91 2.66 9.63
N ALA A 12 8.05 3.61 9.27
CA ALA A 12 6.68 3.31 8.86
C ALA A 12 6.67 2.46 7.59
N LEU A 13 7.48 2.79 6.59
CA LEU A 13 7.61 2.01 5.35
C LEU A 13 8.07 0.57 5.61
N VAL A 14 9.05 0.37 6.50
CA VAL A 14 9.50 -0.98 6.89
C VAL A 14 8.35 -1.79 7.51
N ILE A 15 7.58 -1.20 8.41
CA ILE A 15 6.46 -1.89 9.09
C ILE A 15 5.37 -2.26 8.07
N ILE A 16 4.99 -1.33 7.18
CA ILE A 16 3.99 -1.59 6.15
C ILE A 16 4.48 -2.65 5.19
N GLY A 17 5.73 -2.58 4.72
CA GLY A 17 6.32 -3.58 3.83
C GLY A 17 6.28 -4.99 4.42
N GLN A 18 6.55 -5.15 5.72
CA GLN A 18 6.46 -6.45 6.41
C GLN A 18 5.04 -7.01 6.49
N VAL A 19 4.03 -6.14 6.61
CA VAL A 19 2.62 -6.55 6.60
C VAL A 19 2.17 -6.85 5.18
N ALA A 20 2.50 -5.97 4.24
CA ALA A 20 2.15 -6.05 2.82
C ALA A 20 2.70 -7.33 2.17
N GLN A 21 3.93 -7.72 2.49
CA GLN A 21 4.55 -8.96 1.99
C GLN A 21 3.72 -10.21 2.29
N LYS A 22 3.13 -10.29 3.49
CA LYS A 22 2.29 -11.43 3.89
C LYS A 22 1.00 -11.52 3.09
N GLN A 23 0.62 -10.44 2.40
CA GLN A 23 -0.58 -10.33 1.58
C GLN A 23 -0.27 -10.36 0.07
N GLY A 24 0.95 -10.69 -0.34
CA GLY A 24 1.33 -10.79 -1.75
C GLY A 24 1.76 -9.48 -2.41
N PHE A 25 2.04 -8.44 -1.63
CA PHE A 25 2.64 -7.20 -2.11
C PHE A 25 4.17 -7.24 -2.03
N GLY A 26 4.83 -6.41 -2.84
CA GLY A 26 6.27 -6.17 -2.72
C GLY A 26 6.65 -5.53 -1.38
N THR A 27 7.90 -5.74 -0.94
CA THR A 27 8.42 -5.15 0.30
C THR A 27 9.00 -3.75 0.11
N THR A 28 9.33 -3.37 -1.13
CA THR A 28 9.96 -2.09 -1.45
C THR A 28 8.91 -1.17 -2.08
N PRO A 29 8.62 -0.01 -1.48
CA PRO A 29 7.69 0.93 -2.07
C PRO A 29 8.32 1.67 -3.24
N GLN A 30 7.48 2.08 -4.18
CA GLN A 30 7.77 3.16 -5.11
C GLN A 30 7.57 4.50 -4.39
N ARG A 31 8.62 5.32 -4.37
CA ARG A 31 8.57 6.70 -3.87
C ARG A 31 7.93 7.61 -4.91
N LEU A 32 6.80 8.21 -4.58
CA LEU A 32 6.05 9.14 -5.44
C LEU A 32 6.38 10.58 -5.08
N ASN A 33 6.47 10.89 -3.79
CA ASN A 33 6.94 12.15 -3.25
C ASN A 33 7.79 11.92 -1.99
N ASP A 34 8.84 12.71 -1.81
CA ASP A 34 9.70 12.66 -0.62
C ASP A 34 10.33 14.02 -0.40
N SER A 35 9.67 14.80 0.44
CA SER A 35 10.08 16.14 0.81
C SER A 35 9.86 16.36 2.30
N PRO A 36 10.57 17.30 2.95
CA PRO A 36 10.42 17.53 4.39
C PRO A 36 8.97 17.80 4.78
N GLY A 37 8.40 16.94 5.62
CA GLY A 37 7.01 17.01 6.07
C GLY A 37 5.95 16.65 5.03
N ASP A 38 6.30 16.11 3.86
CA ASP A 38 5.37 15.67 2.83
C ASP A 38 5.95 14.47 2.05
N HIS A 39 5.40 13.28 2.31
CA HIS A 39 5.84 11.99 1.76
C HIS A 39 4.68 11.20 1.17
N ASP A 40 4.93 10.47 0.09
CA ASP A 40 3.95 9.59 -0.55
C ASP A 40 4.64 8.38 -1.22
N GLU A 41 4.21 7.19 -0.84
CA GLU A 41 4.77 5.91 -1.26
C GLU A 41 3.68 4.91 -1.64
N ALA A 42 3.97 4.09 -2.64
CA ALA A 42 3.10 3.01 -3.10
C ALA A 42 3.79 1.64 -3.05
N PHE A 43 3.16 0.66 -2.41
CA PHE A 43 3.53 -0.75 -2.51
C PHE A 43 2.61 -1.43 -3.53
N HIS A 44 3.20 -2.13 -4.51
CA HIS A 44 2.45 -2.81 -5.55
C HIS A 44 2.29 -4.30 -5.24
N SER A 45 1.13 -4.84 -5.59
CA SER A 45 0.88 -6.28 -5.58
C SER A 45 1.79 -6.99 -6.57
N VAL A 46 2.20 -8.22 -6.25
CA VAL A 46 3.02 -9.05 -7.13
C VAL A 46 2.15 -9.82 -8.13
N GLY A 47 0.88 -10.06 -7.80
CA GLY A 47 0.00 -10.95 -8.56
C GLY A 47 -1.08 -10.25 -9.38
N ASP A 48 -1.35 -8.98 -9.09
CA ASP A 48 -2.36 -8.16 -9.77
C ASP A 48 -1.99 -6.67 -9.69
N ASP A 49 -2.88 -5.80 -10.17
CA ASP A 49 -2.71 -4.35 -10.15
C ASP A 49 -3.10 -3.71 -8.79
N GLY A 50 -3.18 -4.50 -7.72
CA GLY A 50 -3.45 -4.00 -6.37
C GLY A 50 -2.33 -3.08 -5.86
N ARG A 51 -2.69 -2.10 -5.03
CA ARG A 51 -1.76 -1.11 -4.49
C ARG A 51 -2.11 -0.69 -3.06
N ILE A 52 -1.10 -0.59 -2.21
CA ILE A 52 -1.17 0.10 -0.91
C ILE A 52 -0.50 1.46 -1.07
N THR A 53 -1.15 2.54 -0.65
CA THR A 53 -0.56 3.88 -0.61
C THR A 53 -0.42 4.34 0.83
N LEU A 54 0.74 4.90 1.18
CA LEU A 54 0.93 5.61 2.44
C LEU A 54 1.42 7.02 2.12
N GLY A 55 0.67 8.01 2.55
CA GLY A 55 1.05 9.41 2.43
C GLY A 55 0.97 10.14 3.76
N THR A 56 1.84 11.12 3.99
CA THR A 56 1.77 12.00 5.14
C THR A 56 2.14 13.43 4.78
N ALA A 57 1.31 14.38 5.19
CA ALA A 57 1.64 15.80 5.19
C ALA A 57 1.01 16.45 6.43
N LYS A 58 -0.04 17.26 6.26
CA LYS A 58 -0.87 17.73 7.40
C LYS A 58 -1.59 16.58 8.11
N HIS A 59 -1.90 15.52 7.37
CA HIS A 59 -2.53 14.29 7.86
C HIS A 59 -1.84 13.09 7.24
N THR A 60 -1.94 11.94 7.91
CA THR A 60 -1.50 10.66 7.37
C THR A 60 -2.68 9.92 6.77
N VAL A 61 -2.50 9.38 5.57
CA VAL A 61 -3.48 8.60 4.82
C VAL A 61 -2.89 7.24 4.49
N LEU A 62 -3.66 6.18 4.73
CA LEU A 62 -3.39 4.82 4.27
C LEU A 62 -4.50 4.42 3.32
N GLY A 63 -4.17 4.16 2.06
CA GLY A 63 -5.09 3.69 1.04
C GLY A 63 -4.78 2.24 0.65
N LEU A 64 -5.84 1.49 0.31
CA LEU A 64 -5.73 0.15 -0.26
C LEU A 64 -6.66 0.07 -1.47
N ASP A 65 -6.06 -0.11 -2.64
CA ASP A 65 -6.73 -0.47 -3.88
C ASP A 65 -6.44 -1.96 -4.13
N VAL A 66 -7.47 -2.75 -4.39
CA VAL A 66 -7.29 -4.15 -4.80
C VAL A 66 -7.39 -4.26 -6.31
N GLY A 67 -6.71 -5.26 -6.89
CA GLY A 67 -6.83 -5.56 -8.30
C GLY A 67 -8.26 -5.95 -8.69
N CYS A 68 -8.51 -6.06 -9.99
CA CYS A 68 -9.78 -6.58 -10.48
C CYS A 68 -9.95 -8.04 -10.07
N HIS A 69 -11.02 -8.34 -9.31
CA HIS A 69 -11.35 -9.70 -8.92
C HIS A 69 -12.71 -10.12 -9.47
N LEU A 70 -12.82 -11.42 -9.80
CA LEU A 70 -14.11 -12.01 -10.10
C LEU A 70 -15.06 -11.83 -8.92
N THR A 71 -16.31 -11.47 -9.21
CA THR A 71 -17.36 -11.54 -8.20
C THR A 71 -17.54 -12.98 -7.74
N ALA A 72 -18.04 -13.17 -6.52
CA ALA A 72 -18.31 -14.51 -5.99
C ALA A 72 -19.17 -15.36 -6.93
N ALA A 73 -20.20 -14.75 -7.54
CA ALA A 73 -21.06 -15.40 -8.53
C ALA A 73 -20.31 -15.79 -9.81
N ALA A 74 -19.38 -14.96 -10.29
CA ALA A 74 -18.58 -15.28 -11.46
C ALA A 74 -17.58 -16.42 -11.18
N LYS A 75 -16.94 -16.41 -10.01
CA LYS A 75 -16.06 -17.50 -9.57
C LYS A 75 -16.80 -18.84 -9.48
N ALA A 76 -18.01 -18.85 -8.93
CA ALA A 76 -18.82 -20.06 -8.80
C ALA A 76 -19.15 -20.73 -10.15
N ARG A 77 -19.27 -19.96 -11.23
CA ARG A 77 -19.52 -20.49 -12.59
C ARG A 77 -18.29 -21.14 -13.23
N GLY A 78 -17.08 -20.82 -12.77
CA GLY A 78 -15.82 -21.30 -13.35
C GLY A 78 -15.38 -22.69 -12.89
N HIS A 79 -16.21 -23.41 -12.13
CA HIS A 79 -15.92 -24.77 -11.65
C HIS A 79 -16.49 -25.88 -12.56
N LEU A 80 -16.76 -25.59 -13.84
CA LEU A 80 -17.17 -26.57 -14.85
C LEU A 80 -15.94 -27.18 -15.55
#